data_AF-A0A6A6XTW7-F1
#
_entry.id   AF-A0A6A6XTW7-F1
#
_cell.length_a   1.000
_cell.length_b   1.000
_cell.length_c   1.000
_cell.angle_alpha   90.00
_cell.angle_beta   90.00
_cell.angle_gamma   90.00
#
_symmetry.space_group_name_H-M   'P 1'
#
loop_
_entity.id
_entity.type
_entity.pdbx_description
1 polymer ?
#
loop_
_entity_poly.entity_id
_entity_poly.type
_entity_poly.pdbx_seq_one_letter_code
_entity_poly.pdbx_strand_id
1 'polypeptide(L)'
;MSPAAITSAAPAPANGTKKSVVSSTKAIITPSSRLPDGPSDSVPAWVKPDLSRLLRVEHLPGSFASRSVSLVNVPAGAVFARITNPTPATCAYSSVQASRDLHIELNCDLVYINHSCRPSLVFDMVRWEIRVSSELEGGVKAGDELTFFYPSTEWDMAQPFECCCKQAECRGTISGAKDMSAEVLGNYWLNPHIEELLEEKRISGSEGNGTK
;
A
#
# COMPACT_ATOMS: atom_id res chain seq x y z
N MET A 1 -19.94 -0.25 -26.54
CA MET A 1 -18.77 -0.38 -25.67
C MET A 1 -19.28 -0.95 -24.35
N SER A 2 -19.09 -2.25 -24.11
CA SER A 2 -19.58 -2.92 -22.92
C SER A 2 -18.70 -2.56 -21.71
N PRO A 3 -19.28 -2.25 -20.54
CA PRO A 3 -18.48 -2.00 -19.34
C PRO A 3 -17.80 -3.30 -18.90
N ALA A 4 -16.49 -3.24 -18.69
CA ALA A 4 -15.69 -4.36 -18.23
C ALA A 4 -16.18 -4.82 -16.85
N ALA A 5 -16.47 -6.13 -16.75
CA ALA A 5 -16.92 -6.75 -15.52
C ALA A 5 -15.82 -6.65 -14.44
N ILE A 6 -16.10 -5.92 -13.38
CA ILE A 6 -15.33 -5.97 -12.13
C ILE A 6 -15.54 -7.37 -11.56
N THR A 7 -14.51 -8.21 -11.64
CA THR A 7 -14.59 -9.59 -11.17
C THR A 7 -14.62 -9.59 -9.64
N SER A 8 -15.71 -10.11 -9.06
CA SER A 8 -15.90 -10.29 -7.61
C SER A 8 -15.05 -11.40 -6.98
N ALA A 9 -14.08 -11.95 -7.73
CA ALA A 9 -13.24 -13.05 -7.29
C ALA A 9 -11.85 -12.55 -6.90
N ALA A 10 -11.46 -12.80 -5.64
CA ALA A 10 -10.12 -12.52 -5.14
C ALA A 10 -9.06 -13.14 -6.07
N PRO A 11 -7.92 -12.47 -6.30
CA PRO A 11 -6.79 -13.09 -6.96
C PRO A 11 -6.25 -14.27 -6.15
N ALA A 12 -5.61 -15.22 -6.84
CA ALA A 12 -4.87 -16.29 -6.17
C ALA A 12 -3.70 -15.69 -5.37
N PRO A 13 -3.32 -16.30 -4.23
CA PRO A 13 -2.20 -15.82 -3.41
C PRO A 13 -0.91 -15.74 -4.23
N ALA A 14 -0.13 -14.68 -4.01
CA ALA A 14 1.19 -14.52 -4.62
C ALA A 14 2.11 -15.67 -4.14
N ASN A 15 2.62 -16.47 -5.08
CA ASN A 15 3.58 -17.53 -4.80
C ASN A 15 4.97 -16.91 -4.57
N GLY A 16 5.17 -16.28 -3.41
CA GLY A 16 6.50 -15.91 -2.96
C GLY A 16 7.35 -17.17 -2.75
N THR A 17 8.44 -17.32 -3.50
CA THR A 17 9.48 -18.32 -3.20
C THR A 17 9.95 -18.14 -1.76
N LYS A 18 9.88 -19.20 -0.95
CA LYS A 18 10.31 -19.24 0.46
C LYS A 18 11.78 -18.81 0.61
N LYS A 19 12.04 -17.53 0.80
CA LYS A 19 13.21 -17.04 1.55
C LYS A 19 12.75 -16.75 2.97
N SER A 20 13.63 -16.97 3.95
CA SER A 20 13.33 -16.77 5.37
C SER A 20 12.68 -15.40 5.57
N VAL A 21 11.44 -15.37 6.06
CA VAL A 21 10.68 -14.12 6.28
C VAL A 21 11.41 -13.34 7.37
N VAL A 22 12.01 -12.21 6.99
CA VAL A 22 12.58 -11.27 7.94
C VAL A 22 11.42 -10.42 8.46
N SER A 23 10.94 -10.78 9.65
CA SER A 23 10.01 -9.94 10.41
C SER A 23 10.84 -8.97 11.24
N SER A 24 10.45 -7.70 11.26
CA SER A 24 10.91 -6.79 12.31
C SER A 24 10.43 -7.32 13.68
N THR A 25 11.03 -6.84 14.76
CA THR A 25 10.59 -7.14 16.15
C THR A 25 9.06 -7.16 16.28
N LYS A 26 8.53 -8.24 16.89
CA LYS A 26 7.10 -8.63 16.94
C LYS A 26 6.11 -7.45 16.89
N ALA A 27 5.57 -7.17 15.70
CA ALA A 27 4.52 -6.17 15.52
C ALA A 27 3.32 -6.48 16.43
N ILE A 28 2.81 -5.48 17.16
CA ILE A 28 1.58 -5.60 17.93
C ILE A 28 0.45 -5.09 17.05
N ILE A 29 -0.15 -5.99 16.26
CA ILE A 29 -1.34 -5.67 15.48
C ILE A 29 -2.52 -5.62 16.46
N THR A 30 -3.12 -4.45 16.61
CA THR A 30 -4.37 -4.31 17.37
C THR A 30 -5.55 -4.58 16.42
N PRO A 31 -6.27 -5.71 16.55
CA PRO A 31 -7.33 -6.08 15.63
C PRO A 31 -8.61 -5.25 15.87
N SER A 32 -9.27 -4.84 14.80
CA SER A 32 -10.45 -3.96 14.84
C SER A 32 -11.79 -4.67 15.13
N SER A 33 -11.79 -5.92 15.62
CA SER A 33 -12.93 -6.84 15.48
C SER A 33 -14.11 -6.68 16.47
N ARG A 34 -14.46 -5.47 16.94
CA ARG A 34 -15.69 -5.26 17.73
C ARG A 34 -16.47 -4.05 17.22
N LEU A 35 -17.64 -4.32 16.62
CA LEU A 35 -18.61 -3.32 16.20
C LEU A 35 -19.34 -2.75 17.43
N PRO A 36 -19.44 -1.42 17.61
CA PRO A 36 -20.44 -0.80 18.45
C PRO A 36 -21.67 -0.39 17.62
N ASP A 37 -22.86 -0.86 18.01
CA ASP A 37 -24.12 -0.26 17.57
C ASP A 37 -24.29 1.10 18.27
N GLY A 38 -24.24 2.21 17.52
CA GLY A 38 -24.38 3.56 18.12
C GLY A 38 -24.77 4.67 17.14
N PRO A 39 -25.59 5.65 17.55
CA PRO A 39 -26.28 6.61 16.68
C PRO A 39 -25.40 7.78 16.20
N SER A 40 -25.97 8.57 15.27
CA SER A 40 -25.33 9.46 14.29
C SER A 40 -24.73 10.79 14.77
N ASP A 41 -24.35 10.94 16.05
CA ASP A 41 -23.61 12.12 16.56
C ASP A 41 -22.09 11.88 16.59
N SER A 42 -21.61 10.92 15.80
CA SER A 42 -20.20 10.51 15.81
C SER A 42 -19.33 11.46 14.99
N VAL A 43 -18.26 11.95 15.62
CA VAL A 43 -17.07 12.46 14.93
C VAL A 43 -16.72 11.49 13.80
N PRO A 44 -16.52 11.96 12.54
CA PRO A 44 -16.29 11.06 11.43
C PRO A 44 -15.12 10.11 11.69
N ALA A 45 -15.25 8.86 11.24
CA ALA A 45 -14.27 7.81 11.53
C ALA A 45 -12.84 8.16 11.05
N TRP A 46 -12.67 9.09 10.10
CA TRP A 46 -11.36 9.57 9.65
C TRP A 46 -10.68 10.60 10.57
N VAL A 47 -11.39 11.17 11.56
CA VAL A 47 -10.84 12.18 12.49
C VAL A 47 -10.11 11.53 13.67
N LYS A 48 -10.59 10.38 14.14
CA LYS A 48 -9.89 9.47 15.06
C LYS A 48 -10.08 8.08 14.48
N PRO A 49 -9.09 7.48 13.80
CA PRO A 49 -9.28 6.28 13.00
C PRO A 49 -9.71 5.12 13.88
N ASP A 50 -11.03 4.96 13.99
CA ASP A 50 -11.64 3.70 14.33
C ASP A 50 -11.65 2.87 13.05
N LEU A 51 -10.53 2.18 12.81
CA LEU A 51 -10.34 1.38 11.61
C LEU A 51 -11.45 0.34 11.46
N SER A 52 -12.09 -0.10 12.55
CA SER A 52 -13.24 -1.03 12.53
C SER A 52 -14.46 -0.49 11.76
N ARG A 53 -14.57 0.83 11.64
CA ARG A 53 -15.64 1.51 10.90
C ARG A 53 -15.23 1.85 9.46
N LEU A 54 -13.95 1.75 9.13
CA LEU A 54 -13.39 2.13 7.83
C LEU A 54 -13.10 0.92 6.95
N LEU A 55 -12.57 -0.16 7.54
CA LEU A 55 -12.19 -1.36 6.81
C LEU A 55 -12.44 -2.61 7.64
N ARG A 56 -12.54 -3.75 6.96
CA ARG A 56 -12.40 -5.08 7.57
C ARG A 56 -11.24 -5.82 6.93
N VAL A 57 -10.61 -6.70 7.69
CA VAL A 57 -9.63 -7.66 7.16
C VAL A 57 -10.35 -8.97 6.89
N GLU A 58 -10.24 -9.46 5.65
CA GLU A 58 -10.69 -10.81 5.28
C GLU A 58 -9.48 -11.73 5.29
N HIS A 59 -9.46 -12.70 6.20
CA HIS A 59 -8.42 -13.73 6.26
C HIS A 59 -8.79 -14.91 5.36
N LEU A 60 -8.29 -14.89 4.12
CA LEU A 60 -8.55 -15.96 3.18
C LEU A 60 -7.56 -17.12 3.35
N PRO A 61 -7.92 -18.36 2.98
CA PRO A 61 -7.00 -19.49 3.00
C PRO A 61 -5.82 -19.26 2.05
N GLY A 62 -4.62 -19.63 2.49
CA GLY A 62 -3.38 -19.51 1.71
C GLY A 62 -2.37 -18.53 2.32
N SER A 63 -1.16 -18.53 1.80
CA SER A 63 -0.11 -17.59 2.21
C SER A 63 -0.37 -16.21 1.61
N PHE A 64 -0.27 -15.15 2.41
CA PHE A 64 -0.46 -13.76 1.97
C PHE A 64 -1.82 -13.51 1.29
N ALA A 65 -2.84 -14.27 1.66
CA ALA A 65 -4.18 -14.19 1.08
C ALA A 65 -5.12 -13.24 1.85
N SER A 66 -4.68 -12.72 3.01
CA SER A 66 -5.45 -11.70 3.73
C SER A 66 -5.56 -10.43 2.90
N ARG A 67 -6.71 -9.74 3.00
CA ARG A 67 -6.92 -8.46 2.31
C ARG A 67 -7.77 -7.49 3.14
N SER A 68 -7.52 -6.20 2.94
CA SER A 68 -8.35 -5.13 3.49
C SER A 68 -9.47 -4.75 2.54
N VAL A 69 -10.71 -4.69 3.04
CA VAL A 69 -11.90 -4.30 2.28
C VAL A 69 -12.52 -3.07 2.92
N SER A 70 -12.85 -2.06 2.11
CA SER A 70 -13.51 -0.84 2.58
C SER A 70 -14.91 -1.13 3.13
N LEU A 71 -15.28 -0.47 4.22
CA LEU A 71 -16.64 -0.46 4.77
C LEU A 71 -17.39 0.83 4.43
N VAL A 72 -16.73 1.80 3.79
CA VAL A 72 -17.26 3.14 3.53
C VAL A 72 -17.02 3.58 2.08
N ASN A 73 -17.83 4.53 1.62
CA ASN A 73 -17.59 5.25 0.38
C ASN A 73 -16.72 6.47 0.67
N VAL A 74 -15.62 6.65 -0.08
CA VAL A 74 -14.70 7.78 0.09
C VAL A 74 -14.34 8.34 -1.30
N PRO A 75 -14.55 9.64 -1.55
CA PRO A 75 -14.27 10.22 -2.85
C PRO A 75 -12.77 10.26 -3.16
N ALA A 76 -12.42 10.35 -4.44
CA ALA A 76 -11.05 10.50 -4.92
C ALA A 76 -10.32 11.68 -4.21
N GLY A 77 -9.05 11.48 -3.87
CA GLY A 77 -8.20 12.48 -3.22
C GLY A 77 -8.48 12.75 -1.73
N ALA A 78 -9.60 12.25 -1.19
CA ALA A 78 -9.94 12.41 0.23
C ALA A 78 -9.10 11.49 1.13
N VAL A 79 -8.97 11.87 2.40
CA VAL A 79 -8.29 11.05 3.41
C VAL A 79 -9.17 9.85 3.74
N PHE A 80 -8.61 8.64 3.59
CA PHE A 80 -9.23 7.39 4.01
C PHE A 80 -8.95 7.12 5.50
N ALA A 81 -7.68 7.17 5.90
CA ALA A 81 -7.25 6.97 7.29
C ALA A 81 -6.00 7.79 7.62
N ARG A 82 -5.70 7.97 8.91
CA ARG A 82 -4.44 8.54 9.40
C ARG A 82 -3.57 7.45 10.02
N ILE A 83 -2.26 7.58 9.89
CA ILE A 83 -1.28 6.70 10.53
C ILE A 83 -0.93 7.31 11.90
N THR A 84 -1.46 6.73 12.98
CA THR A 84 -1.48 7.40 14.29
C THR A 84 -0.60 6.78 15.37
N ASN A 85 -0.12 5.54 15.19
CA ASN A 85 0.73 4.87 16.18
C ASN A 85 1.88 4.06 15.54
N PRO A 86 2.60 4.62 14.54
CA PRO A 86 3.70 3.90 13.92
C PRO A 86 4.88 3.76 14.90
N THR A 87 5.64 2.68 14.78
CA THR A 87 6.91 2.51 15.51
C THR A 87 8.05 2.25 14.53
N PRO A 88 9.26 2.79 14.76
CA PRO A 88 10.41 2.47 13.94
C PRO A 88 10.65 0.96 13.82
N ALA A 89 11.11 0.53 12.66
CA ALA A 89 11.31 -0.87 12.31
C ALA A 89 12.52 -1.04 11.40
N THR A 90 13.00 -2.27 11.30
CA THR A 90 13.91 -2.69 10.22
C THR A 90 13.10 -3.04 8.98
N CYS A 91 13.71 -2.93 7.79
CA CYS A 91 13.09 -3.36 6.55
C CYS A 91 12.66 -4.84 6.63
N ALA A 92 11.35 -5.05 6.49
CA ALA A 92 10.65 -6.30 6.67
C ALA A 92 9.40 -6.33 5.79
N TYR A 93 8.83 -7.52 5.57
CA TYR A 93 7.63 -7.65 4.72
C TYR A 93 6.41 -6.86 5.25
N SER A 94 6.34 -6.64 6.57
CA SER A 94 5.27 -5.92 7.27
C SER A 94 5.54 -4.42 7.42
N SER A 95 6.79 -4.00 7.21
CA SER A 95 7.21 -2.61 7.40
C SER A 95 6.88 -1.77 6.17
N VAL A 96 6.74 -0.47 6.37
CA VAL A 96 6.63 0.53 5.30
C VAL A 96 7.79 1.51 5.41
N GLN A 97 8.42 1.84 4.29
CA GLN A 97 9.43 2.88 4.22
C GLN A 97 8.76 4.27 4.28
N ALA A 98 8.99 5.00 5.38
CA ALA A 98 8.39 6.30 5.64
C ALA A 98 9.30 7.49 5.26
N SER A 99 10.61 7.25 5.17
CA SER A 99 11.59 8.19 4.63
C SER A 99 12.81 7.42 4.13
N ARG A 100 13.86 8.11 3.65
CA ARG A 100 15.11 7.49 3.18
C ARG A 100 15.64 6.42 4.14
N ASP A 101 15.75 6.77 5.41
CA ASP A 101 16.42 5.95 6.43
C ASP A 101 15.47 5.42 7.51
N LEU A 102 14.15 5.53 7.30
CA LEU A 102 13.13 5.13 8.27
C LEU A 102 12.16 4.11 7.67
N HIS A 103 12.11 2.92 8.28
CA HIS A 103 10.99 2.00 8.14
C HIS A 103 10.13 2.04 9.41
N ILE A 104 8.83 1.79 9.26
CA ILE A 104 7.86 1.76 10.35
C ILE A 104 7.05 0.46 10.32
N GLU A 105 6.63 -0.01 11.49
CA GLU A 105 5.47 -0.88 11.63
C GLU A 105 4.22 -0.01 11.84
N LEU A 106 3.13 -0.35 11.13
CA LEU A 106 1.86 0.39 11.24
C LEU A 106 1.09 0.07 12.52
N ASN A 107 1.38 -1.06 13.17
CA ASN A 107 0.77 -1.54 14.42
C ASN A 107 -0.78 -1.66 14.39
N CYS A 108 -1.35 -1.81 13.19
CA CYS A 108 -2.81 -1.91 12.99
C CYS A 108 -3.15 -2.60 11.67
N ASP A 109 -4.45 -2.80 11.44
CA ASP A 109 -4.98 -3.55 10.29
C ASP A 109 -4.64 -2.95 8.92
N LEU A 110 -4.11 -1.72 8.86
CA LEU A 110 -3.58 -1.10 7.63
C LEU A 110 -2.46 -1.93 6.99
N VAL A 111 -1.77 -2.79 7.75
CA VAL A 111 -0.74 -3.72 7.26
C VAL A 111 -1.27 -4.73 6.23
N TYR A 112 -2.59 -4.98 6.19
CA TYR A 112 -3.21 -5.93 5.25
C TYR A 112 -3.68 -5.28 3.94
N ILE A 113 -3.37 -4.00 3.70
CA ILE A 113 -3.63 -3.35 2.41
C ILE A 113 -2.62 -3.86 1.39
N ASN A 114 -3.11 -4.59 0.39
CA ASN A 114 -2.28 -5.29 -0.58
C ASN A 114 -1.77 -4.38 -1.71
N HIS A 115 -0.85 -4.90 -2.51
CA HIS A 115 -0.36 -4.24 -3.70
C HIS A 115 -1.37 -4.28 -4.86
N SER A 116 -1.48 -3.19 -5.62
CA SER A 116 -2.03 -3.20 -6.99
C SER A 116 -1.24 -2.27 -7.92
N CYS A 117 -1.08 -2.68 -9.18
CA CYS A 117 -0.51 -1.82 -10.22
C CYS A 117 -1.49 -0.74 -10.70
N ARG A 118 -2.77 -0.81 -10.30
CA ARG A 118 -3.78 0.25 -10.39
C ARG A 118 -4.37 0.45 -8.99
N PRO A 119 -3.70 1.20 -8.11
CA PRO A 119 -4.04 1.26 -6.69
C PRO A 119 -5.29 2.08 -6.41
N SER A 120 -6.01 1.72 -5.34
CA SER A 120 -7.13 2.52 -4.84
C SER A 120 -6.69 3.60 -3.86
N LEU A 121 -5.55 3.40 -3.19
CA LEU A 121 -5.03 4.25 -2.14
C LEU A 121 -3.61 4.74 -2.43
N VAL A 122 -3.26 5.85 -1.79
CA VAL A 122 -1.94 6.47 -1.73
C VAL A 122 -1.52 6.55 -0.27
N PHE A 123 -0.31 6.10 0.02
CA PHE A 123 0.32 6.24 1.33
C PHE A 123 1.19 7.49 1.33
N ASP A 124 0.67 8.58 1.88
CA ASP A 124 1.36 9.87 2.01
C ASP A 124 2.11 9.93 3.34
N MET A 125 3.41 9.61 3.30
CA MET A 125 4.27 9.51 4.48
C MET A 125 4.70 10.89 5.01
N VAL A 126 4.60 11.93 4.18
CA VAL A 126 4.85 13.31 4.62
C VAL A 126 3.72 13.78 5.54
N ARG A 127 2.47 13.47 5.18
CA ARG A 127 1.28 13.85 5.95
C ARG A 127 0.84 12.82 6.98
N TRP A 128 1.44 11.63 6.97
CA TRP A 128 1.00 10.48 7.77
C TRP A 128 -0.47 10.13 7.52
N GLU A 129 -0.85 10.16 6.24
CA GLU A 129 -2.21 9.96 5.76
C GLU A 129 -2.25 8.85 4.70
N ILE A 130 -3.30 8.04 4.74
CA ILE A 130 -3.69 7.18 3.63
C ILE A 130 -4.86 7.85 2.93
N ARG A 131 -4.70 8.12 1.64
CA ARG A 131 -5.65 8.89 0.84
C ARG A 131 -6.19 8.03 -0.29
N VAL A 132 -7.42 8.27 -0.71
CA VAL A 132 -7.92 7.67 -1.95
C VAL A 132 -7.14 8.26 -3.12
N SER A 133 -6.70 7.41 -4.04
CA SER A 133 -6.02 7.87 -5.26
C SER A 133 -6.87 8.90 -5.98
N SER A 134 -6.28 10.02 -6.37
CA SER A 134 -6.96 11.06 -7.16
C SER A 134 -7.36 10.54 -8.54
N GLU A 135 -6.62 9.55 -9.06
CA GLU A 135 -6.87 8.91 -10.36
C GLU A 135 -8.02 7.87 -10.31
N LEU A 136 -8.50 7.51 -9.12
CA LEU A 136 -9.62 6.57 -8.99
C LEU A 136 -10.94 7.31 -9.17
N GLU A 137 -11.41 7.40 -10.42
CA GLU A 137 -12.72 7.97 -10.73
C GLU A 137 -13.84 7.32 -9.88
N GLY A 138 -14.68 8.17 -9.27
CA GLY A 138 -15.74 7.72 -8.36
C GLY A 138 -15.28 7.38 -6.94
N GLY A 139 -13.97 7.32 -6.68
CA GLY A 139 -13.38 7.01 -5.38
C GLY A 139 -13.58 5.56 -4.95
N VAL A 140 -13.22 5.27 -3.70
CA VAL A 140 -13.43 3.95 -3.07
C VAL A 140 -14.90 3.79 -2.70
N LYS A 141 -15.46 2.62 -2.96
CA LYS A 141 -16.79 2.20 -2.50
C LYS A 141 -16.70 1.19 -1.37
N ALA A 142 -17.73 1.13 -0.54
CA ALA A 142 -17.88 0.07 0.44
C ALA A 142 -17.93 -1.29 -0.29
N GLY A 143 -17.12 -2.24 0.17
CA GLY A 143 -16.92 -3.54 -0.47
C GLY A 143 -15.73 -3.62 -1.42
N ASP A 144 -15.11 -2.49 -1.79
CA ASP A 144 -13.91 -2.50 -2.62
C ASP A 144 -12.69 -2.99 -1.82
N GLU A 145 -11.83 -3.76 -2.49
CA GLU A 145 -10.53 -4.11 -1.96
C GLU A 145 -9.62 -2.87 -1.93
N LEU A 146 -8.99 -2.64 -0.79
CA LEU A 146 -8.06 -1.55 -0.57
C LEU A 146 -6.65 -1.99 -0.98
N THR A 147 -6.06 -1.26 -1.91
CA THR A 147 -4.72 -1.53 -2.44
C THR A 147 -3.90 -0.26 -2.62
N PHE A 148 -2.58 -0.38 -2.53
CA PHE A 148 -1.65 0.71 -2.88
C PHE A 148 -0.49 0.21 -3.74
N PHE A 149 0.24 1.12 -4.38
CA PHE A 149 1.38 0.75 -5.21
C PHE A 149 2.65 0.72 -4.35
N TYR A 150 3.05 -0.46 -3.85
CA TYR A 150 4.18 -0.57 -2.91
C TYR A 150 5.45 0.22 -3.29
N PRO A 151 5.91 0.26 -4.56
CA PRO A 151 7.07 1.07 -4.93
C PRO A 151 6.89 2.59 -4.73
N SER A 152 5.69 3.10 -4.42
CA SER A 152 5.49 4.50 -4.02
C SER A 152 6.07 4.82 -2.65
N THR A 153 6.27 3.81 -1.80
CA THR A 153 6.94 3.93 -0.49
C THR A 153 8.29 3.22 -0.49
N GLU A 154 8.37 2.03 -1.11
CA GLU A 154 9.52 1.13 -1.00
C GLU A 154 10.56 1.34 -2.10
N TRP A 155 11.77 1.74 -1.74
CA TRP A 155 12.92 1.79 -2.65
C TRP A 155 13.40 0.38 -3.01
N ASP A 156 13.65 -0.43 -1.98
CA ASP A 156 14.11 -1.81 -2.08
C ASP A 156 13.29 -2.67 -1.11
N MET A 157 12.56 -3.64 -1.66
CA MET A 157 11.71 -4.49 -0.84
C MET A 157 12.49 -5.65 -0.23
N ALA A 158 12.31 -5.89 1.08
CA ALA A 158 12.86 -7.06 1.77
C ALA A 158 12.46 -8.39 1.10
N GLN A 159 11.28 -8.44 0.48
CA GLN A 159 10.76 -9.63 -0.17
C GLN A 159 10.02 -9.27 -1.47
N PRO A 160 10.70 -9.33 -2.63
CA PRO A 160 10.05 -9.24 -3.93
C PRO A 160 9.03 -10.36 -4.16
N PHE A 161 8.00 -10.09 -4.95
CA PHE A 161 6.92 -11.05 -5.22
C PHE A 161 6.35 -10.92 -6.65
N GLU A 162 5.70 -11.97 -7.13
CA GLU A 162 4.91 -11.93 -8.37
C GLU A 162 3.54 -11.30 -8.11
N CYS A 163 3.24 -10.21 -8.82
CA CYS A 163 1.99 -9.48 -8.66
C CYS A 163 0.82 -10.26 -9.27
N CYS A 164 -0.21 -10.46 -8.46
CA CYS A 164 -1.46 -11.08 -8.88
C CYS A 164 -2.63 -10.08 -8.97
N CYS A 165 -2.38 -8.77 -9.13
CA CYS A 165 -3.45 -7.76 -9.13
C CYS A 165 -4.42 -7.83 -10.32
N LYS A 166 -4.08 -8.59 -11.37
CA LYS A 166 -4.87 -8.83 -12.59
C LYS A 166 -5.27 -7.56 -13.38
N GLN A 167 -4.63 -6.41 -13.11
CA GLN A 167 -4.83 -5.19 -13.89
C GLN A 167 -4.17 -5.31 -15.27
N ALA A 168 -4.70 -4.61 -16.28
CA ALA A 168 -4.16 -4.66 -17.64
C ALA A 168 -2.72 -4.16 -17.71
N GLU A 169 -2.38 -3.15 -16.89
CA GLU A 169 -1.06 -2.55 -16.78
C GLU A 169 -0.21 -3.20 -15.67
N CYS A 170 -0.48 -4.47 -15.33
CA CYS A 170 0.27 -5.19 -14.30
C CYS A 170 1.76 -5.23 -14.63
N ARG A 171 2.59 -4.99 -13.61
CA ARG A 171 4.06 -4.91 -13.73
C ARG A 171 4.77 -6.25 -13.53
N GLY A 172 4.02 -7.33 -13.31
CA GLY A 172 4.60 -8.65 -13.05
C GLY A 172 5.29 -8.70 -11.70
N THR A 173 6.61 -8.76 -11.66
CA THR A 173 7.36 -8.80 -10.39
C THR A 173 7.48 -7.43 -9.75
N ILE A 174 7.23 -7.33 -8.44
CA ILE A 174 7.39 -6.11 -7.65
C ILE A 174 8.57 -6.30 -6.69
N SER A 175 9.58 -5.44 -6.77
CA SER A 175 10.80 -5.47 -5.94
C SER A 175 11.17 -4.13 -5.29
N GLY A 176 10.35 -3.09 -5.49
CA GLY A 176 10.64 -1.71 -5.06
C GLY A 176 10.99 -0.79 -6.23
N ALA A 177 11.02 0.51 -5.97
CA ALA A 177 11.21 1.54 -6.99
C ALA A 177 12.58 1.48 -7.66
N LYS A 178 13.62 1.01 -6.95
CA LYS A 178 15.00 0.99 -7.46
C LYS A 178 15.15 0.21 -8.77
N ASP A 179 14.33 -0.82 -9.00
CA ASP A 179 14.47 -1.72 -10.15
C ASP A 179 13.51 -1.35 -11.30
N MET A 180 12.68 -0.33 -11.12
CA MET A 180 11.70 0.10 -12.12
C MET A 180 12.23 1.25 -12.98
N SER A 181 11.78 1.32 -14.24
CA SER A 181 12.11 2.45 -15.12
C SER A 181 11.41 3.72 -14.68
N ALA A 182 12.06 4.88 -14.88
CA ALA A 182 11.47 6.19 -14.62
C ALA A 182 10.14 6.43 -15.37
N GLU A 183 10.02 5.94 -16.61
CA GLU A 183 8.79 6.02 -17.40
C GLU A 183 7.61 5.35 -16.69
N VAL A 184 7.81 4.12 -16.20
CA VAL A 184 6.76 3.41 -15.46
C VAL A 184 6.42 4.14 -14.17
N LEU A 185 7.43 4.55 -13.40
CA LEU A 185 7.24 5.23 -12.11
C LEU A 185 6.54 6.59 -12.24
N GLY A 186 6.75 7.30 -13.36
CA GLY A 186 6.08 8.57 -13.65
C GLY A 186 4.55 8.46 -13.82
N ASN A 187 3.99 7.25 -13.89
CA ASN A 187 2.54 7.02 -13.91
C ASN A 187 1.93 6.89 -12.50
N TYR A 188 2.75 7.00 -11.45
CA TYR A 188 2.32 6.80 -10.08
C TYR A 188 2.62 8.02 -9.24
N TRP A 189 1.82 8.23 -8.20
CA TRP A 189 2.20 9.11 -7.12
C TRP A 189 3.30 8.43 -6.30
N LEU A 190 4.40 9.14 -6.03
CA LEU A 190 5.54 8.67 -5.25
C LEU A 190 5.73 9.55 -4.01
N ASN A 191 6.20 8.96 -2.91
CA ASN A 191 6.66 9.77 -1.80
C ASN A 191 7.96 10.51 -2.16
N PRO A 192 8.21 11.70 -1.60
CA PRO A 192 9.41 12.49 -1.92
C PRO A 192 10.72 11.73 -1.72
N HIS A 193 10.82 10.88 -0.70
CA HIS A 193 12.05 10.10 -0.47
C HIS A 193 12.36 9.11 -1.60
N ILE A 194 11.33 8.60 -2.30
CA ILE A 194 11.51 7.77 -3.49
C ILE A 194 11.98 8.62 -4.67
N GLU A 195 11.40 9.80 -4.87
CA GLU A 195 11.81 10.73 -5.92
C GLU A 195 13.27 11.17 -5.75
N GLU A 196 13.68 11.49 -4.52
CA GLU A 196 15.07 11.81 -4.17
C GLU A 196 16.03 10.66 -4.50
N LEU A 197 15.69 9.43 -4.10
CA LEU A 197 16.49 8.23 -4.37
C LEU A 197 16.60 7.93 -5.87
N LEU A 198 15.53 8.15 -6.64
CA LEU A 198 15.55 8.00 -8.10
C LEU A 198 16.49 9.02 -8.76
N GLU A 199 16.45 10.27 -8.30
CA GLU A 199 17.30 11.33 -8.82
C GLU A 199 18.78 11.08 -8.51
N GLU A 200 19.11 10.66 -7.28
CA GLU A 200 20.46 10.24 -6.90
C GLU A 200 20.99 9.09 -7.78
N LYS A 201 20.13 8.08 -8.03
CA LYS A 201 20.47 6.96 -8.91
C LYS A 201 20.74 7.44 -10.34
N ARG A 202 19.95 8.39 -10.83
CA ARG A 202 20.12 8.97 -12.17
C ARG A 202 21.44 9.73 -12.29
N ILE A 203 21.78 10.56 -11.30
CA ILE A 203 23.04 11.33 -11.27
C ILE A 203 24.24 10.37 -11.22
N SER A 204 24.26 9.43 -10.27
CA SER A 204 25.35 8.46 -10.11
C SER A 204 25.54 7.53 -11.33
N GLY A 205 24.44 7.17 -12.01
CA GLY A 205 24.49 6.42 -13.26
C GLY A 205 25.03 7.21 -14.45
N SER A 206 24.90 8.55 -14.45
CA SER A 206 25.39 9.42 -15.52
C SER A 206 26.89 9.71 -15.42
N GLU A 207 27.44 9.80 -14.20
CA GLU A 207 28.87 10.00 -13.96
C GLU A 207 29.71 8.76 -14.33
N GLY A 208 29.13 7.56 -14.28
CA GLY A 208 29.80 6.31 -14.63
C GLY A 208 29.93 6.01 -16.13
N ASN A 209 29.28 6.79 -17.02
CA ASN A 209 29.26 6.54 -18.47
C ASN A 209 30.12 7.54 -19.28
N GLY A 210 30.91 8.37 -18.59
CA GLY A 210 31.73 9.45 -19.17
C GLY A 210 33.22 9.12 -19.35
N THR A 211 33.60 7.86 -19.53
CA THR A 211 35.00 7.52 -19.87
C THR A 211 35.09 6.30 -20.79
N LYS A 212 35.11 6.57 -22.09
CA LYS A 212 35.84 5.76 -23.08
C LYS A 212 36.20 6.63 -24.29
#